data_AF-A0A966Z699-F1
#
_entry.id   AF-A0A966Z699-F1
#
_cell.length_a   1.000
_cell.length_b   1.000
_cell.length_c   1.000
_cell.angle_alpha   90.00
_cell.angle_beta   90.00
_cell.angle_gamma   90.00
#
_symmetry.space_group_name_H-M   'P 1'
#
loop_
_entity.id
_entity.type
_entity.pdbx_description
1 polymer ?
#
loop_
_entity_poly.entity_id
_entity_poly.type
_entity_poly.pdbx_seq_one_letter_code
_entity_poly.pdbx_strand_id
1 'polypeptide(L)'
;MDLMRSAVGTVLLLSASVCAFTQVPFAQTLFNQIRQKVVNDVSRAPRYTCVQTVTRVQYRFRYPAGRPNKCTDLIQARAGITTPGQAVWRDRLRFDVAISNKGEMFSWAGATEFESGELGDLALSGSTGSGDFATFLTAVFGPDAEQFHYLGPLETPFGLLAAFDFKVPQAKSHYTYKSEGHPSRVIGYGGKFYAVPGTAELKRLVIDTEEFPQGDNFCHVVDTMDYGRLKVGSGDFLLPSVARMDILFSNGEESQNEKRYSNCREFTGTSTLIFDDNDEVQATAEKTKEALKSVPPKTRIRVRIDSPISSETAAAGDAIIGVVEKEVRNKGQVLVRTTDRLHGRILRFEQFLQPETQWLVAVRFDTIERDGVEQRMTFAPLDDGDRNPPPVRRITRGPAPPPVQLQRPKGAGVFLFSNPSKLVLDKNFHSEWETR
;
A
#
# COMPACT_ATOMS: atom_id res chain seq x y z
N MET A 1 17.17 -31.04 88.79
CA MET A 1 17.02 -29.57 88.88
C MET A 1 17.56 -28.98 87.60
N ASP A 2 16.66 -28.38 86.82
CA ASP A 2 16.87 -27.22 85.94
C ASP A 2 17.87 -27.34 84.78
N LEU A 3 17.60 -26.90 83.55
CA LEU A 3 16.45 -26.30 82.91
C LEU A 3 16.74 -26.35 81.39
N MET A 4 15.72 -26.59 80.57
CA MET A 4 15.74 -26.36 79.13
C MET A 4 16.25 -24.95 78.77
N ARG A 5 17.03 -24.83 77.68
CA ARG A 5 16.80 -23.79 76.66
C ARG A 5 17.56 -24.05 75.36
N SER A 6 16.74 -24.07 74.30
CA SER A 6 17.07 -24.09 72.88
C SER A 6 17.75 -22.79 72.44
N ALA A 7 18.71 -22.90 71.53
CA ALA A 7 19.08 -21.80 70.64
C ALA A 7 19.69 -22.35 69.34
N VAL A 8 18.83 -22.46 68.34
CA VAL A 8 19.14 -22.71 66.93
C VAL A 8 19.96 -21.52 66.40
N GLY A 9 21.19 -21.79 65.97
CA GLY A 9 22.10 -20.80 65.38
C GLY A 9 22.01 -20.81 63.85
N THR A 10 21.46 -19.74 63.33
CA THR A 10 21.20 -19.33 61.94
C THR A 10 22.33 -19.64 60.94
N VAL A 11 22.03 -20.44 59.91
CA VAL A 11 22.78 -20.50 58.65
C VAL A 11 22.44 -19.25 57.84
N LEU A 12 23.40 -18.34 57.67
CA LEU A 12 23.26 -17.22 56.74
C LEU A 12 23.38 -17.74 55.31
N LEU A 13 22.23 -17.80 54.62
CA LEU A 13 22.12 -17.97 53.17
C LEU A 13 22.71 -16.74 52.47
N LEU A 14 23.93 -16.88 51.95
CA LEU A 14 24.50 -16.04 50.90
C LEU A 14 23.90 -16.46 49.55
N SER A 15 22.71 -15.96 49.24
CA SER A 15 22.15 -16.14 47.90
C SER A 15 21.12 -15.07 47.57
N ALA A 16 21.44 -14.28 46.54
CA ALA A 16 20.57 -13.46 45.68
C ALA A 16 20.93 -11.97 45.67
N SER A 17 21.95 -11.58 44.89
CA SER A 17 22.11 -10.20 44.35
C SER A 17 23.10 -10.15 43.16
N VAL A 18 23.00 -11.07 42.19
CA VAL A 18 23.87 -11.04 40.97
C VAL A 18 23.08 -10.86 39.66
N CYS A 19 21.75 -10.91 39.66
CA CYS A 19 20.98 -10.87 38.39
C CYS A 19 20.85 -9.49 37.73
N ALA A 20 21.16 -8.37 38.39
CA ALA A 20 20.96 -7.03 37.81
C ALA A 20 22.10 -6.58 36.88
N PHE A 21 23.34 -7.05 37.10
CA PHE A 21 24.51 -6.57 36.35
C PHE A 21 24.72 -7.28 35.00
N THR A 22 24.06 -8.41 34.74
CA THR A 22 24.22 -9.18 33.49
C THR A 22 23.18 -8.84 32.42
N GLN A 23 22.03 -8.26 32.79
CA GLN A 23 20.95 -7.94 31.86
C GLN A 23 21.25 -6.69 31.01
N VAL A 24 21.86 -5.65 31.59
CA VAL A 24 22.18 -4.40 30.86
C VAL A 24 23.24 -4.62 29.77
N PRO A 25 24.36 -5.34 30.01
CA PRO A 25 25.34 -5.63 28.97
C PRO A 25 24.76 -6.47 27.82
N PHE A 26 23.91 -7.45 28.13
CA PHE A 26 23.26 -8.29 27.13
C PHE A 26 22.32 -7.47 26.23
N ALA A 27 21.40 -6.71 26.84
CA ALA A 27 20.43 -5.89 26.12
C ALA A 27 21.10 -4.88 25.18
N GLN A 28 22.13 -4.18 25.67
CA GLN A 28 22.88 -3.22 24.86
C GLN A 28 23.63 -3.90 23.71
N THR A 29 24.26 -5.04 23.98
CA THR A 29 24.98 -5.81 22.95
C THR A 29 24.02 -6.30 21.86
N LEU A 30 22.88 -6.86 22.27
CA LEU A 30 21.86 -7.33 21.34
C LEU A 30 21.30 -6.17 20.50
N PHE A 31 20.95 -5.05 21.12
CA PHE A 31 20.49 -3.85 20.40
C PHE A 31 21.52 -3.37 19.36
N ASN A 32 22.80 -3.28 19.74
CA ASN A 32 23.87 -2.85 18.83
C ASN A 32 23.99 -3.80 17.62
N GLN A 33 23.87 -5.12 17.85
CA GLN A 33 23.89 -6.10 16.78
C GLN A 33 22.67 -6.01 15.86
N ILE A 34 21.46 -5.79 16.42
CA ILE A 34 20.23 -5.59 15.65
C ILE A 34 20.39 -4.35 14.77
N ARG A 35 20.76 -3.21 15.39
CA ARG A 35 20.96 -1.93 14.71
C ARG A 35 21.96 -2.05 13.57
N GLN A 36 23.12 -2.66 13.81
CA GLN A 36 24.14 -2.85 12.77
C GLN A 36 23.60 -3.67 11.59
N LYS A 37 22.89 -4.78 11.86
CA LYS A 37 22.29 -5.59 10.80
C LYS A 37 21.26 -4.83 10.00
N VAL A 38 20.32 -4.14 10.67
CA VAL A 38 19.27 -3.38 10.00
C VAL A 38 19.85 -2.25 9.16
N VAL A 39 20.81 -1.48 9.69
CA VAL A 39 21.47 -0.41 8.94
C VAL A 39 22.18 -0.96 7.69
N ASN A 40 22.87 -2.10 7.81
CA ASN A 40 23.49 -2.76 6.66
C ASN A 40 22.46 -3.21 5.62
N ASP A 41 21.28 -3.67 6.04
CA ASP A 41 20.21 -4.08 5.11
C ASP A 41 19.59 -2.89 4.38
N VAL A 42 19.23 -1.85 5.12
CA VAL A 42 18.62 -0.63 4.59
C VAL A 42 19.58 0.08 3.63
N SER A 43 20.90 0.08 3.88
CA SER A 43 21.89 0.66 2.96
C SER A 43 21.90 0.02 1.57
N ARG A 44 21.39 -1.22 1.45
CA ARG A 44 21.29 -1.96 0.19
C ARG A 44 19.90 -1.85 -0.45
N ALA A 45 18.90 -1.32 0.26
CA ALA A 45 17.52 -1.19 -0.23
C ALA A 45 17.39 -0.44 -1.58
N PRO A 46 18.18 0.62 -1.88
CA PRO A 46 18.11 1.30 -3.18
C PRO A 46 18.46 0.41 -4.39
N ARG A 47 19.08 -0.76 -4.17
CA ARG A 47 19.38 -1.71 -5.25
C ARG A 47 18.18 -2.55 -5.65
N TYR A 48 17.10 -2.54 -4.90
CA TYR A 48 15.97 -3.44 -5.12
C TYR A 48 14.70 -2.68 -5.48
N THR A 49 13.90 -3.29 -6.33
CA THR A 49 12.51 -2.91 -6.55
C THR A 49 11.63 -4.14 -6.44
N CYS A 50 10.42 -3.98 -5.93
CA CYS A 50 9.44 -5.05 -5.76
C CYS A 50 8.07 -4.60 -6.27
N VAL A 51 7.24 -5.57 -6.64
CA VAL A 51 5.81 -5.34 -6.81
C VAL A 51 5.14 -5.39 -5.44
N GLN A 52 4.56 -4.27 -5.01
CA GLN A 52 3.76 -4.15 -3.80
C GLN A 52 2.27 -4.29 -4.16
N THR A 53 1.61 -5.30 -3.59
CA THR A 53 0.15 -5.44 -3.65
C THR A 53 -0.46 -4.95 -2.34
N VAL A 54 -1.36 -3.98 -2.42
CA VAL A 54 -2.10 -3.45 -1.27
C VAL A 54 -3.55 -3.90 -1.37
N THR A 55 -4.06 -4.56 -0.33
CA THR A 55 -5.49 -4.87 -0.20
C THR A 55 -6.05 -4.04 0.94
N ARG A 56 -7.12 -3.29 0.70
CA ARG A 56 -7.70 -2.38 1.70
C ARG A 56 -9.14 -2.74 1.94
N VAL A 57 -9.56 -2.70 3.21
CA VAL A 57 -10.95 -2.90 3.62
C VAL A 57 -11.29 -1.84 4.65
N GLN A 58 -12.41 -1.16 4.43
CA GLN A 58 -12.97 -0.23 5.39
C GLN A 58 -14.14 -0.88 6.12
N TYR A 59 -14.13 -0.73 7.44
CA TYR A 59 -15.10 -1.30 8.35
C TYR A 59 -15.87 -0.21 9.08
N ARG A 60 -17.14 -0.50 9.32
CA ARG A 60 -17.99 0.27 10.23
C ARG A 60 -18.30 -0.56 11.46
N PHE A 61 -18.12 0.03 12.63
CA PHE A 61 -18.42 -0.61 13.90
C PHE A 61 -19.68 -0.04 14.54
N ARG A 62 -20.39 -0.91 15.27
CA ARG A 62 -21.49 -0.49 16.14
C ARG A 62 -20.94 -0.31 17.55
N TYR A 63 -21.01 0.92 18.05
CA TYR A 63 -20.63 1.26 19.43
C TYR A 63 -21.87 1.15 20.34
N PRO A 64 -21.92 0.21 21.31
CA PRO A 64 -23.12 -0.05 22.10
C PRO A 64 -23.63 1.16 22.90
N ALA A 65 -22.71 1.95 23.46
CA ALA A 65 -23.01 3.17 24.21
C ALA A 65 -23.08 4.43 23.34
N GLY A 66 -23.09 4.27 22.01
CA GLY A 66 -22.87 5.35 21.05
C GLY A 66 -21.39 5.60 20.78
N ARG A 67 -21.07 6.20 19.62
CA ARG A 67 -19.70 6.51 19.22
C ARG A 67 -19.16 7.70 20.03
N PRO A 68 -18.03 7.56 20.75
CA PRO A 68 -17.38 8.70 21.40
C PRO A 68 -16.90 9.77 20.40
N ASN A 69 -16.89 11.03 20.83
CA ASN A 69 -16.43 12.15 20.00
C ASN A 69 -14.94 12.51 20.18
N LYS A 70 -14.31 12.05 21.27
CA LYS A 70 -12.87 12.25 21.52
C LYS A 70 -12.10 11.01 21.09
N CYS A 71 -10.92 11.22 20.51
CA CYS A 71 -10.10 10.11 20.02
C CYS A 71 -9.65 9.16 21.13
N THR A 72 -9.21 9.69 22.27
CA THR A 72 -8.88 8.89 23.47
C THR A 72 -10.01 7.95 23.88
N ASP A 73 -11.23 8.46 24.04
CA ASP A 73 -12.40 7.65 24.39
C ASP A 73 -12.77 6.65 23.28
N LEU A 74 -12.64 7.04 22.01
CA LEU A 74 -12.95 6.21 20.85
C LEU A 74 -11.98 5.03 20.71
N ILE A 75 -10.67 5.25 20.93
CA ILE A 75 -9.64 4.21 20.93
C ILE A 75 -9.96 3.18 22.02
N GLN A 76 -10.26 3.63 23.24
CA GLN A 76 -10.62 2.73 24.35
C GLN A 76 -11.91 1.96 24.06
N ALA A 77 -12.94 2.63 23.54
CA ALA A 77 -14.20 1.99 23.16
C ALA A 77 -13.99 0.95 22.06
N ARG A 78 -13.16 1.25 21.06
CA ARG A 78 -12.85 0.32 19.96
C ARG A 78 -12.08 -0.91 20.43
N ALA A 79 -11.13 -0.74 21.36
CA ALA A 79 -10.39 -1.84 21.96
C ALA A 79 -11.30 -2.84 22.71
N GLY A 80 -12.43 -2.37 23.24
CA GLY A 80 -13.45 -3.22 23.88
C GLY A 80 -14.39 -3.96 22.91
N ILE A 81 -14.37 -3.64 21.61
CA ILE A 81 -15.24 -4.27 20.61
C ILE A 81 -14.53 -5.50 20.00
N THR A 82 -15.10 -6.68 20.25
CA THR A 82 -14.60 -7.96 19.74
C THR A 82 -15.38 -8.48 18.52
N THR A 83 -16.56 -7.92 18.25
CA THR A 83 -17.35 -8.30 17.07
C THR A 83 -16.65 -7.85 15.79
N PRO A 84 -16.70 -8.65 14.71
CA PRO A 84 -16.18 -8.20 13.43
C PRO A 84 -16.96 -6.97 12.96
N GLY A 85 -16.24 -5.92 12.53
CA GLY A 85 -16.85 -4.76 11.92
C GLY A 85 -17.56 -5.13 10.62
N GLN A 86 -18.53 -4.32 10.20
CA GLN A 86 -19.19 -4.49 8.91
C GLN A 86 -18.32 -3.89 7.82
N ALA A 87 -17.84 -4.70 6.87
CA ALA A 87 -17.11 -4.18 5.71
C ALA A 87 -18.05 -3.33 4.83
N VAL A 88 -17.62 -2.11 4.49
CA VAL A 88 -18.41 -1.14 3.72
C VAL A 88 -17.77 -0.81 2.37
N TRP A 89 -16.45 -0.93 2.26
CA TRP A 89 -15.69 -0.68 1.05
C TRP A 89 -14.43 -1.55 1.04
N ARG A 90 -13.97 -1.97 -0.14
CA ARG A 90 -12.68 -2.63 -0.31
C ARG A 90 -12.12 -2.45 -1.71
N ASP A 91 -10.81 -2.56 -1.83
CA ASP A 91 -10.14 -2.55 -3.12
C ASP A 91 -8.80 -3.29 -3.10
N ARG A 92 -8.13 -3.28 -4.26
CA ARG A 92 -6.76 -3.78 -4.40
C ARG A 92 -5.97 -2.85 -5.32
N LEU A 93 -4.75 -2.55 -4.92
CA LEU A 93 -3.78 -1.74 -5.66
C LEU A 93 -2.50 -2.56 -5.92
N ARG A 94 -1.83 -2.30 -7.04
CA ARG A 94 -0.52 -2.88 -7.37
C ARG A 94 0.45 -1.82 -7.88
N PHE A 95 1.56 -1.69 -7.16
CA PHE A 95 2.61 -0.73 -7.43
C PHE A 95 3.95 -1.44 -7.66
N ASP A 96 4.84 -0.82 -8.41
CA ASP A 96 6.27 -1.04 -8.23
C ASP A 96 6.77 -0.06 -7.16
N VAL A 97 7.58 -0.54 -6.23
CA VAL A 97 8.21 0.26 -5.17
C VAL A 97 9.73 0.15 -5.26
N ALA A 98 10.42 1.25 -4.98
CA ALA A 98 11.87 1.32 -4.83
C ALA A 98 12.27 2.39 -3.79
N ILE A 99 13.56 2.49 -3.46
CA ILE A 99 14.09 3.56 -2.60
C ILE A 99 14.90 4.56 -3.46
N SER A 100 14.58 5.84 -3.30
CA SER A 100 15.32 6.98 -3.83
C SER A 100 16.05 7.75 -2.72
N ASN A 101 16.76 8.82 -3.09
CA ASN A 101 17.32 9.79 -2.13
C ASN A 101 16.25 10.54 -1.31
N LYS A 102 14.99 10.59 -1.78
CA LYS A 102 13.86 11.26 -1.10
C LYS A 102 12.98 10.29 -0.29
N GLY A 103 13.36 9.01 -0.19
CA GLY A 103 12.58 7.96 0.44
C GLY A 103 11.96 6.99 -0.58
N GLU A 104 10.88 6.32 -0.19
CA GLU A 104 10.17 5.38 -1.05
C GLU A 104 9.52 6.07 -2.26
N MET A 105 9.71 5.47 -3.44
CA MET A 105 9.11 5.90 -4.71
C MET A 105 8.21 4.80 -5.24
N PHE A 106 7.11 5.20 -5.86
CA PHE A 106 6.05 4.30 -6.32
C PHE A 106 5.69 4.59 -7.77
N SER A 107 5.30 3.55 -8.49
CA SER A 107 4.68 3.66 -9.80
C SER A 107 3.64 2.57 -9.95
N TRP A 108 2.78 2.64 -10.97
CA TRP A 108 1.95 1.49 -11.29
C TRP A 108 2.81 0.30 -11.69
N ALA A 109 2.44 -0.91 -11.25
CA ALA A 109 3.20 -2.11 -11.53
C ALA A 109 3.48 -2.29 -13.04
N GLY A 110 4.75 -2.44 -13.41
CA GLY A 110 5.18 -2.59 -14.81
C GLY A 110 5.08 -1.31 -15.65
N ALA A 111 4.94 -0.13 -15.04
CA ALA A 111 5.16 1.13 -15.75
C ALA A 111 6.63 1.27 -16.16
N THR A 112 6.89 1.88 -17.32
CA THR A 112 8.26 2.07 -17.85
C THR A 112 9.06 3.10 -17.06
N GLU A 113 8.36 4.02 -16.40
CA GLU A 113 8.94 5.10 -15.60
C GLU A 113 8.26 5.13 -14.24
N PHE A 114 9.01 5.55 -13.23
CA PHE A 114 8.39 5.87 -11.96
C PHE A 114 7.69 7.22 -12.09
N GLU A 115 6.38 7.24 -11.92
CA GLU A 115 5.64 8.49 -11.85
C GLU A 115 6.18 9.26 -10.63
N SER A 116 6.66 10.49 -10.84
CA SER A 116 7.29 11.31 -9.80
C SER A 116 6.29 11.86 -8.77
N GLY A 117 5.13 11.23 -8.61
CA GLY A 117 4.03 11.65 -7.76
C GLY A 117 4.09 11.06 -6.36
N GLU A 118 3.36 11.66 -5.43
CA GLU A 118 3.13 11.07 -4.11
C GLU A 118 2.25 9.81 -4.28
N LEU A 119 2.36 8.82 -3.38
CA LEU A 119 1.53 7.61 -3.43
C LEU A 119 0.00 7.93 -3.47
N GLY A 120 -0.40 9.06 -2.89
CA GLY A 120 -1.78 9.55 -2.93
C GLY A 120 -2.26 10.02 -4.32
N ASP A 121 -1.36 10.38 -5.23
CA ASP A 121 -1.70 10.73 -6.61
C ASP A 121 -2.06 9.48 -7.44
N LEU A 122 -1.50 8.33 -7.07
CA LEU A 122 -1.84 7.03 -7.65
C LEU A 122 -3.08 6.42 -6.98
N ALA A 123 -3.12 6.41 -5.64
CA ALA A 123 -4.22 5.88 -4.84
C ALA A 123 -5.29 6.96 -4.59
N LEU A 124 -6.09 7.25 -5.61
CA LEU A 124 -7.13 8.31 -5.64
C LEU A 124 -8.32 8.13 -4.66
N SER A 125 -8.28 7.13 -3.79
CA SER A 125 -9.35 6.81 -2.84
C SER A 125 -8.78 5.99 -1.69
N GLY A 126 -9.50 5.95 -0.56
CA GLY A 126 -9.12 5.17 0.62
C GLY A 126 -7.82 5.63 1.28
N SER A 127 -7.51 5.09 2.45
CA SER A 127 -6.24 5.38 3.11
C SER A 127 -5.08 4.69 2.41
N THR A 128 -3.92 5.34 2.33
CA THR A 128 -2.68 4.74 1.85
C THR A 128 -1.51 5.33 2.65
N GLY A 129 -0.36 4.67 2.61
CA GLY A 129 0.83 5.11 3.33
C GLY A 129 2.08 4.44 2.77
N SER A 130 3.23 5.05 3.02
CA SER A 130 4.55 4.53 2.69
C SER A 130 5.36 4.33 3.97
N GLY A 131 6.57 3.78 3.83
CA GLY A 131 7.57 3.69 4.87
C GLY A 131 7.87 2.26 5.31
N ASP A 132 6.97 1.33 5.03
CA ASP A 132 7.10 -0.07 5.41
C ASP A 132 8.13 -0.82 4.56
N PHE A 133 8.52 -0.33 3.38
CA PHE A 133 9.54 -0.98 2.55
C PHE A 133 10.94 -0.82 3.13
N ALA A 134 11.32 0.40 3.57
CA ALA A 134 12.57 0.62 4.28
C ALA A 134 12.60 1.88 5.17
N THR A 135 11.74 2.88 4.91
CA THR A 135 11.88 4.21 5.52
C THR A 135 11.71 4.17 7.04
N PHE A 136 10.78 3.38 7.57
CA PHE A 136 10.63 3.21 9.02
C PHE A 136 11.86 2.54 9.66
N LEU A 137 12.51 1.59 8.97
CA LEU A 137 13.76 1.01 9.46
C LEU A 137 14.88 2.06 9.51
N THR A 138 14.97 2.91 8.49
CA THR A 138 15.94 4.03 8.45
C THR A 138 15.74 4.97 9.64
N ALA A 139 14.50 5.38 9.90
CA ALA A 139 14.20 6.31 10.99
C ALA A 139 14.45 5.67 12.37
N VAL A 140 13.91 4.46 12.60
CA VAL A 140 13.96 3.79 13.91
C VAL A 140 15.38 3.33 14.28
N PHE A 141 16.18 2.86 13.33
CA PHE A 141 17.56 2.41 13.62
C PHE A 141 18.62 3.48 13.27
N GLY A 142 18.16 4.66 12.85
CA GLY A 142 18.95 5.85 12.55
C GLY A 142 19.10 6.80 13.74
N PRO A 143 19.21 8.11 13.50
CA PRO A 143 19.36 9.14 14.54
C PRO A 143 18.03 9.68 15.09
N ASP A 144 16.89 9.33 14.46
CA ASP A 144 15.59 9.93 14.76
C ASP A 144 14.96 9.35 16.03
N ALA A 145 15.11 8.03 16.23
CA ALA A 145 14.60 7.35 17.40
C ALA A 145 15.54 7.46 18.61
N GLU A 146 14.91 7.53 19.77
CA GLU A 146 15.50 7.63 21.09
C GLU A 146 14.82 6.64 22.04
N GLN A 147 15.30 6.61 23.30
CA GLN A 147 14.63 5.92 24.41
C GLN A 147 14.39 4.42 24.14
N PHE A 148 15.45 3.71 23.74
CA PHE A 148 15.39 2.27 23.54
C PHE A 148 15.42 1.53 24.89
N HIS A 149 14.33 0.88 25.27
CA HIS A 149 14.30 0.05 26.47
C HIS A 149 14.09 -1.42 26.12
N TYR A 150 14.86 -2.29 26.77
CA TYR A 150 14.67 -3.73 26.66
C TYR A 150 13.51 -4.18 27.54
N LEU A 151 12.50 -4.79 26.91
CA LEU A 151 11.28 -5.24 27.59
C LEU A 151 11.38 -6.70 28.06
N GLY A 152 12.50 -7.36 27.80
CA GLY A 152 12.65 -8.79 28.04
C GLY A 152 12.21 -9.67 26.86
N PRO A 153 12.23 -10.99 27.05
CA PRO A 153 11.67 -11.93 26.10
C PRO A 153 10.14 -11.89 26.15
N LEU A 154 9.48 -11.83 24.99
CA LEU A 154 8.01 -11.84 24.86
C LEU A 154 7.58 -12.95 23.89
N GLU A 155 6.50 -13.64 24.24
CA GLU A 155 5.84 -14.61 23.36
C GLU A 155 5.16 -13.87 22.20
N THR A 156 5.40 -14.35 20.99
CA THR A 156 4.83 -13.79 19.75
C THR A 156 4.35 -14.92 18.85
N PRO A 157 3.59 -14.62 17.78
CA PRO A 157 3.28 -15.62 16.75
C PRO A 157 4.51 -16.24 16.07
N PHE A 158 5.71 -15.66 16.24
CA PHE A 158 6.98 -16.14 15.72
C PHE A 158 7.84 -16.85 16.78
N GLY A 159 7.27 -17.14 17.96
CA GLY A 159 7.96 -17.69 19.12
C GLY A 159 8.47 -16.62 20.09
N LEU A 160 9.31 -17.05 21.03
CA LEU A 160 9.90 -16.19 22.06
C LEU A 160 10.97 -15.27 21.47
N LEU A 161 10.71 -13.97 21.45
CA LEU A 161 11.59 -12.95 20.87
C LEU A 161 12.03 -11.93 21.91
N ALA A 162 13.24 -11.37 21.74
CA ALA A 162 13.65 -10.20 22.50
C ALA A 162 12.88 -8.97 22.00
N ALA A 163 12.24 -8.26 22.92
CA ALA A 163 11.45 -7.07 22.62
C ALA A 163 12.10 -5.80 23.14
N PHE A 164 11.98 -4.74 22.36
CA PHE A 164 12.40 -3.39 22.72
C PHE A 164 11.28 -2.41 22.40
N ASP A 165 11.14 -1.36 23.20
CA ASP A 165 10.41 -0.16 22.79
C ASP A 165 11.36 0.94 22.31
N PHE A 166 10.78 1.95 21.66
CA PHE A 166 11.48 3.15 21.24
C PHE A 166 10.49 4.30 21.11
N LYS A 167 11.04 5.52 20.97
CA LYS A 167 10.27 6.73 20.68
C LYS A 167 10.95 7.56 19.60
N VAL A 168 10.18 8.01 18.61
CA VAL A 168 10.57 9.07 17.67
C VAL A 168 9.75 10.32 18.04
N PRO A 169 10.35 11.32 18.71
CA PRO A 169 9.63 12.54 19.07
C PRO A 169 9.22 13.30 17.80
N GLN A 170 8.09 14.00 17.81
CA GLN A 170 7.58 14.76 16.66
C GLN A 170 8.64 15.69 16.04
N ALA A 171 9.50 16.31 16.86
CA ALA A 171 10.58 17.21 16.41
C ALA A 171 11.68 16.52 15.56
N LYS A 172 11.80 15.19 15.66
CA LYS A 172 12.70 14.36 14.86
C LYS A 172 11.95 13.49 13.84
N SER A 173 10.63 13.58 13.82
CA SER A 173 9.81 12.74 12.95
C SER A 173 9.76 13.32 11.55
N HIS A 174 9.79 12.42 10.57
CA HIS A 174 9.48 12.69 9.17
C HIS A 174 8.16 12.07 8.75
N TYR A 175 7.43 11.46 9.69
CA TYR A 175 6.16 10.81 9.40
C TYR A 175 5.06 11.87 9.25
N THR A 176 4.60 12.05 8.03
CA THR A 176 3.53 12.97 7.69
C THR A 176 2.22 12.25 7.40
N TYR A 177 1.12 12.86 7.81
CA TYR A 177 -0.22 12.46 7.39
C TYR A 177 -0.90 13.59 6.62
N LYS A 178 -1.85 13.20 5.79
CA LYS A 178 -2.68 14.10 4.97
C LYS A 178 -4.08 13.52 4.94
N SER A 179 -5.08 14.37 5.15
CA SER A 179 -6.48 14.03 4.91
C SER A 179 -7.13 15.12 4.09
N GLU A 180 -8.19 14.78 3.37
CA GLU A 180 -8.98 15.73 2.60
C GLU A 180 -9.44 16.89 3.49
N GLY A 181 -9.27 18.12 3.00
CA GLY A 181 -9.65 19.34 3.73
C GLY A 181 -8.72 19.78 4.87
N HIS A 182 -7.64 19.04 5.16
CA HIS A 182 -6.69 19.36 6.23
C HIS A 182 -5.26 19.54 5.67
N PRO A 183 -4.45 20.44 6.25
CA PRO A 183 -3.04 20.56 5.87
C PRO A 183 -2.28 19.29 6.25
N SER A 184 -1.19 19.01 5.52
CA SER A 184 -0.26 17.95 5.92
C SER A 184 0.40 18.29 7.25
N ARG A 185 0.59 17.29 8.10
CA ARG A 185 1.13 17.44 9.46
C ARG A 185 2.13 16.33 9.76
N VAL A 186 3.18 16.69 10.49
CA VAL A 186 4.16 15.75 11.05
C VAL A 186 3.64 15.22 12.39
N ILE A 187 3.77 13.92 12.64
CA ILE A 187 3.38 13.29 13.91
C ILE A 187 4.54 12.52 14.53
N GLY A 188 4.68 12.60 15.85
CA GLY A 188 5.58 11.72 16.60
C GLY A 188 5.01 10.32 16.69
N TYR A 189 5.85 9.33 16.96
CA TYR A 189 5.39 7.96 17.14
C TYR A 189 6.29 7.21 18.12
N GLY A 190 5.69 6.24 18.81
CA GLY A 190 6.41 5.21 19.54
C GLY A 190 6.37 3.91 18.76
N GLY A 191 6.85 2.85 19.40
CA GLY A 191 6.70 1.53 18.83
C GLY A 191 7.44 0.46 19.58
N LYS A 192 7.41 -0.74 19.00
CA LYS A 192 8.15 -1.90 19.49
C LYS A 192 8.80 -2.62 18.34
N PHE A 193 9.99 -3.17 18.57
CA PHE A 193 10.59 -4.13 17.66
C PHE A 193 10.99 -5.42 18.36
N TYR A 194 10.97 -6.50 17.60
CA TYR A 194 11.16 -7.87 18.08
C TYR A 194 12.24 -8.54 17.26
N ALA A 195 13.21 -9.13 17.92
CA ALA A 195 14.34 -9.79 17.27
C ALA A 195 14.66 -11.15 17.91
N VAL A 196 15.25 -12.03 17.10
CA VAL A 196 15.75 -13.33 17.57
C VAL A 196 16.98 -13.10 18.45
N PRO A 197 16.98 -13.50 19.74
CA PRO A 197 18.09 -13.20 20.65
C PRO A 197 19.45 -13.75 20.20
N GLY A 198 19.47 -14.95 19.60
CA GLY A 198 20.71 -15.63 19.19
C GLY A 198 21.32 -15.11 17.89
N THR A 199 20.53 -14.49 17.02
CA THR A 199 20.99 -14.04 15.69
C THR A 199 20.87 -12.53 15.49
N ALA A 200 20.21 -11.82 16.41
CA ALA A 200 19.84 -10.41 16.27
C ALA A 200 19.04 -10.11 14.99
N GLU A 201 18.33 -11.10 14.44
CA GLU A 201 17.50 -10.93 13.25
C GLU A 201 16.18 -10.26 13.63
N LEU A 202 15.88 -9.12 13.02
CA LEU A 202 14.60 -8.43 13.18
C LEU A 202 13.46 -9.28 12.60
N LYS A 203 12.39 -9.48 13.37
CA LYS A 203 11.20 -10.23 12.96
C LYS A 203 9.94 -9.38 12.89
N ARG A 204 9.82 -8.34 13.72
CA ARG A 204 8.68 -7.42 13.68
C ARG A 204 9.08 -6.01 14.07
N LEU A 205 8.50 -5.02 13.40
CA LEU A 205 8.47 -3.63 13.81
C LEU A 205 7.01 -3.19 13.90
N VAL A 206 6.65 -2.54 14.99
CA VAL A 206 5.35 -1.89 15.19
C VAL A 206 5.60 -0.40 15.37
N ILE A 207 4.95 0.42 14.55
CA ILE A 207 4.89 1.87 14.64
C ILE A 207 3.52 2.23 15.21
N ASP A 208 3.50 3.05 16.25
CA ASP A 208 2.29 3.45 16.96
C ASP A 208 2.28 4.98 17.08
N THR A 209 1.42 5.64 16.33
CA THR A 209 1.36 7.12 16.29
C THR A 209 0.97 7.70 17.64
N GLU A 210 1.51 8.87 17.95
CA GLU A 210 0.98 9.69 19.05
C GLU A 210 -0.48 10.11 18.78
N GLU A 211 -1.14 10.65 19.81
CA GLU A 211 -2.52 11.12 19.69
C GLU A 211 -2.63 12.23 18.64
N PHE A 212 -3.57 12.07 17.71
CA PHE A 212 -3.88 13.08 16.71
C PHE A 212 -4.60 14.28 17.35
N PRO A 213 -4.34 15.52 16.90
CA PRO A 213 -5.05 16.71 17.37
C PRO A 213 -6.58 16.58 17.24
N GLN A 214 -7.31 17.17 18.20
CA GLN A 214 -8.76 17.20 18.13
C GLN A 214 -9.23 17.90 16.85
N GLY A 215 -10.17 17.27 16.15
CA GLY A 215 -10.75 17.77 14.91
C GLY A 215 -10.11 17.20 13.64
N ASP A 216 -9.00 16.45 13.74
CA ASP A 216 -8.50 15.69 12.60
C ASP A 216 -9.40 14.50 12.25
N ASN A 217 -9.26 14.01 11.02
CA ASN A 217 -10.01 12.86 10.51
C ASN A 217 -9.50 11.53 11.07
N PHE A 218 -8.30 11.50 11.63
CA PHE A 218 -7.66 10.32 12.21
C PHE A 218 -7.66 10.42 13.73
N CYS A 219 -7.84 9.29 14.39
CA CYS A 219 -7.65 9.15 15.83
C CYS A 219 -6.43 8.32 16.18
N HIS A 220 -6.11 7.30 15.38
CA HIS A 220 -5.00 6.41 15.66
C HIS A 220 -4.55 5.69 14.40
N VAL A 221 -3.23 5.53 14.22
CA VAL A 221 -2.64 4.74 13.15
C VAL A 221 -1.58 3.83 13.73
N VAL A 222 -1.65 2.55 13.37
CA VAL A 222 -0.67 1.53 13.75
C VAL A 222 -0.17 0.83 12.50
N ASP A 223 1.13 0.86 12.26
CA ASP A 223 1.78 0.05 11.23
C ASP A 223 2.50 -1.13 11.86
N THR A 224 2.24 -2.34 11.39
CA THR A 224 2.93 -3.57 11.81
C THR A 224 3.58 -4.24 10.61
N MET A 225 4.91 -4.34 10.63
CA MET A 225 5.71 -5.00 9.60
C MET A 225 6.33 -6.29 10.16
N ASP A 226 6.05 -7.42 9.51
CA ASP A 226 6.61 -8.74 9.84
C ASP A 226 7.73 -9.09 8.84
N TYR A 227 8.97 -9.04 9.29
CA TYR A 227 10.15 -9.17 8.44
C TYR A 227 10.56 -10.62 8.22
N GLY A 228 10.98 -10.90 6.99
CA GLY A 228 11.69 -12.11 6.59
C GLY A 228 12.88 -11.78 5.71
N ARG A 229 13.70 -12.81 5.44
CA ARG A 229 14.78 -12.73 4.47
C ARG A 229 14.30 -13.26 3.13
N LEU A 230 14.48 -12.48 2.08
CA LEU A 230 14.23 -12.87 0.70
C LEU A 230 15.55 -12.86 -0.08
N LYS A 231 15.84 -13.96 -0.79
CA LYS A 231 16.93 -13.98 -1.76
C LYS A 231 16.50 -13.22 -3.02
N VAL A 232 17.24 -12.17 -3.34
CA VAL A 232 17.07 -11.41 -4.58
C VAL A 232 18.42 -11.24 -5.23
N GLY A 233 18.59 -11.79 -6.44
CA GLY A 233 19.89 -11.84 -7.10
C GLY A 233 20.92 -12.62 -6.28
N SER A 234 22.04 -11.96 -5.95
CA SER A 234 23.14 -12.56 -5.17
C SER A 234 23.05 -12.29 -3.65
N GLY A 235 22.10 -11.46 -3.21
CA GLY A 235 22.00 -11.00 -1.84
C GLY A 235 20.75 -11.48 -1.10
N ASP A 236 20.86 -11.52 0.24
CA ASP A 236 19.70 -11.63 1.14
C ASP A 236 19.23 -10.23 1.52
N PHE A 237 17.97 -9.92 1.21
CA PHE A 237 17.32 -8.64 1.51
C PHE A 237 16.32 -8.81 2.65
N LEU A 238 16.34 -7.89 3.62
CA LEU A 238 15.35 -7.82 4.69
C LEU A 238 14.11 -7.10 4.16
N LEU A 239 12.98 -7.79 4.13
CA LEU A 239 11.75 -7.27 3.56
C LEU A 239 10.56 -7.69 4.43
N PRO A 240 9.54 -6.84 4.60
CA PRO A 240 8.31 -7.29 5.20
C PRO A 240 7.69 -8.40 4.35
N SER A 241 7.46 -9.56 4.96
CA SER A 241 6.62 -10.62 4.38
C SER A 241 5.15 -10.17 4.30
N VAL A 242 4.74 -9.33 5.25
CA VAL A 242 3.48 -8.61 5.29
C VAL A 242 3.67 -7.31 6.08
N ALA A 243 3.05 -6.24 5.62
CA ALA A 243 2.89 -5.02 6.39
C ALA A 243 1.40 -4.70 6.52
N ARG A 244 0.96 -4.31 7.71
CA ARG A 244 -0.44 -3.93 8.00
C ARG A 244 -0.48 -2.51 8.52
N MET A 245 -1.40 -1.72 8.02
CA MET A 245 -1.70 -0.37 8.53
C MET A 245 -3.17 -0.35 8.96
N ASP A 246 -3.38 -0.19 10.26
CA ASP A 246 -4.70 -0.08 10.86
C ASP A 246 -4.95 1.39 11.22
N ILE A 247 -6.05 1.94 10.73
CA ILE A 247 -6.40 3.36 10.91
C ILE A 247 -7.76 3.43 11.56
N LEU A 248 -7.86 4.06 12.73
CA LEU A 248 -9.11 4.45 13.35
C LEU A 248 -9.42 5.90 13.01
N PHE A 249 -10.52 6.14 12.29
CA PHE A 249 -10.98 7.48 11.96
C PHE A 249 -11.80 8.09 13.08
N SER A 250 -11.86 9.42 13.14
CA SER A 250 -12.66 10.15 14.13
C SER A 250 -14.17 9.92 13.98
N ASN A 251 -14.63 9.47 12.81
CA ASN A 251 -16.01 9.03 12.57
C ASN A 251 -16.31 7.61 13.08
N GLY A 252 -15.33 6.90 13.67
CA GLY A 252 -15.48 5.54 14.21
C GLY A 252 -15.45 4.42 13.17
N GLU A 253 -15.20 4.73 11.90
CA GLU A 253 -14.83 3.72 10.91
C GLU A 253 -13.35 3.36 11.05
N GLU A 254 -12.98 2.20 10.49
CA GLU A 254 -11.61 1.70 10.51
C GLU A 254 -11.18 1.34 9.08
N SER A 255 -9.95 1.67 8.69
CA SER A 255 -9.33 1.13 7.48
C SER A 255 -8.26 0.13 7.89
N GLN A 256 -8.29 -1.05 7.28
CA GLN A 256 -7.21 -2.02 7.37
C GLN A 256 -6.58 -2.20 6.00
N ASN A 257 -5.28 -1.94 5.92
CA ASN A 257 -4.51 -2.09 4.70
C ASN A 257 -3.48 -3.18 4.90
N GLU A 258 -3.53 -4.25 4.11
CA GLU A 258 -2.50 -5.29 4.08
C GLU A 258 -1.65 -5.13 2.81
N LYS A 259 -0.34 -5.02 2.97
CA LYS A 259 0.65 -4.89 1.91
C LYS A 259 1.50 -6.15 1.83
N ARG A 260 1.72 -6.66 0.62
CA ARG A 260 2.59 -7.80 0.34
C ARG A 260 3.51 -7.48 -0.82
N TYR A 261 4.73 -8.02 -0.74
CA TYR A 261 5.77 -7.78 -1.71
C TYR A 261 6.06 -9.05 -2.52
N SER A 262 6.27 -8.89 -3.81
CA SER A 262 6.53 -9.97 -4.75
C SER A 262 7.40 -9.50 -5.90
N ASN A 263 7.88 -10.42 -6.74
CA ASN A 263 8.64 -10.11 -7.94
C ASN A 263 9.79 -9.11 -7.72
N CYS A 264 10.47 -9.24 -6.58
CA CYS A 264 11.60 -8.38 -6.25
C CYS A 264 12.77 -8.65 -7.19
N ARG A 265 13.38 -7.59 -7.72
CA ARG A 265 14.53 -7.63 -8.62
C ARG A 265 15.62 -6.69 -8.12
N GLU A 266 16.87 -7.08 -8.34
CA GLU A 266 18.04 -6.22 -8.12
C GLU A 266 18.31 -5.43 -9.41
N PHE A 267 18.53 -4.13 -9.29
CA PHE A 267 19.04 -3.31 -10.37
C PHE A 267 20.52 -3.63 -10.60
N THR A 268 20.81 -4.48 -11.57
CA THR A 268 22.15 -4.57 -12.17
C THR A 268 22.27 -3.42 -13.18
N GLY A 269 23.36 -2.65 -13.13
CA GLY A 269 23.55 -1.34 -13.80
C GLY A 269 23.41 -1.24 -15.34
N THR A 270 22.65 -2.11 -15.98
CA THR A 270 22.16 -2.00 -17.37
C THR A 270 20.73 -1.48 -17.47
N SER A 271 20.06 -1.19 -16.35
CA SER A 271 18.78 -0.48 -16.33
C SER A 271 19.00 0.95 -15.87
N THR A 272 19.23 1.86 -16.82
CA THR A 272 19.29 3.29 -16.55
C THR A 272 17.91 3.74 -16.05
N LEU A 273 17.79 4.07 -14.77
CA LEU A 273 16.71 4.92 -14.30
C LEU A 273 16.95 6.27 -14.95
N ILE A 274 16.19 6.58 -16.01
CA ILE A 274 16.25 7.88 -16.67
C ILE A 274 15.54 8.85 -15.72
N PHE A 275 16.34 9.54 -14.91
CA PHE A 275 15.91 10.77 -14.27
C PHE A 275 16.10 11.87 -15.30
N ASP A 276 15.06 12.66 -15.51
CA ASP A 276 15.07 13.78 -16.44
C ASP A 276 16.20 14.74 -16.07
N ASP A 277 17.28 14.69 -16.85
CA ASP A 277 18.12 15.82 -17.20
C ASP A 277 18.72 15.49 -18.57
N ASN A 278 18.52 16.42 -19.51
CA ASN A 278 19.03 16.40 -20.87
C ASN A 278 20.44 15.81 -20.95
N ASP A 279 20.59 14.66 -21.62
CA ASP A 279 21.68 14.43 -22.56
C ASP A 279 21.44 13.15 -23.38
N GLU A 280 21.73 13.28 -24.67
CA GLU A 280 21.56 12.25 -25.71
C GLU A 280 22.41 11.01 -25.41
N VAL A 281 21.76 9.86 -25.21
CA VAL A 281 22.44 8.56 -25.24
C VAL A 281 22.12 7.84 -26.55
N GLN A 282 23.18 7.61 -27.33
CA GLN A 282 23.16 6.89 -28.60
C GLN A 282 22.69 5.44 -28.40
N ALA A 283 21.52 5.12 -28.96
CA ALA A 283 20.99 3.76 -29.03
C ALA A 283 21.64 2.99 -30.20
N THR A 284 22.15 1.80 -29.91
CA THR A 284 22.54 0.78 -30.90
C THR A 284 21.34 0.40 -31.78
N ALA A 285 21.55 0.39 -33.09
CA ALA A 285 20.52 0.22 -34.10
C ALA A 285 19.93 -1.21 -34.13
N GLU A 286 18.81 -1.42 -33.43
CA GLU A 286 17.81 -2.40 -33.85
C GLU A 286 17.09 -1.86 -35.10
N LYS A 287 16.77 -2.74 -36.06
CA LYS A 287 16.04 -2.40 -37.28
C LYS A 287 14.81 -1.55 -36.94
N THR A 288 14.86 -0.27 -37.28
CA THR A 288 13.81 0.69 -36.99
C THR A 288 12.57 0.27 -37.77
N LYS A 289 11.61 -0.37 -37.09
CA LYS A 289 10.28 -0.58 -37.67
C LYS A 289 9.70 0.79 -38.00
N GLU A 290 9.07 0.92 -39.17
CA GLU A 290 8.45 2.18 -39.58
C GLU A 290 7.42 2.64 -38.53
N ALA A 291 7.49 3.92 -38.16
CA ALA A 291 6.54 4.51 -37.23
C ALA A 291 5.12 4.39 -37.78
N LEU A 292 4.15 4.13 -36.88
CA LEU A 292 2.75 4.09 -37.25
C LEU A 292 2.30 5.45 -37.79
N LYS A 293 1.49 5.42 -38.85
CA LYS A 293 0.84 6.63 -39.35
C LYS A 293 -0.05 7.21 -38.26
N SER A 294 0.07 8.52 -38.04
CA SER A 294 -0.71 9.25 -37.04
C SER A 294 -2.21 9.00 -37.23
N VAL A 295 -2.88 8.52 -36.19
CA VAL A 295 -4.35 8.44 -36.15
C VAL A 295 -4.89 9.85 -35.93
N PRO A 296 -5.72 10.41 -36.82
CA PRO A 296 -6.27 11.76 -36.66
C PRO A 296 -7.07 11.90 -35.36
N PRO A 297 -7.13 13.09 -34.75
CA PRO A 297 -8.06 13.38 -33.65
C PRO A 297 -9.50 13.09 -34.05
N LYS A 298 -10.35 12.81 -33.06
CA LYS A 298 -11.77 12.46 -33.23
C LYS A 298 -12.03 11.13 -33.96
N THR A 299 -11.02 10.27 -34.04
CA THR A 299 -11.19 8.91 -34.56
C THR A 299 -11.86 8.06 -33.50
N ARG A 300 -13.07 7.58 -33.78
CA ARG A 300 -13.84 6.70 -32.89
C ARG A 300 -13.39 5.26 -33.00
N ILE A 301 -13.11 4.62 -31.88
CA ILE A 301 -12.59 3.26 -31.81
C ILE A 301 -13.44 2.49 -30.81
N ARG A 302 -13.98 1.35 -31.25
CA ARG A 302 -14.69 0.41 -30.38
C ARG A 302 -13.74 -0.68 -29.95
N VAL A 303 -13.65 -0.88 -28.64
CA VAL A 303 -12.61 -1.69 -28.00
C VAL A 303 -13.27 -2.73 -27.11
N ARG A 304 -12.78 -3.96 -27.23
CA ARG A 304 -13.12 -5.07 -26.35
C ARG A 304 -11.89 -5.47 -25.55
N ILE A 305 -12.04 -5.83 -24.28
CA ILE A 305 -10.92 -6.32 -23.47
C ILE A 305 -10.46 -7.70 -23.97
N ASP A 306 -9.14 -7.91 -24.08
CA ASP A 306 -8.53 -9.17 -24.51
C ASP A 306 -8.48 -10.19 -23.36
N SER A 307 -7.77 -9.84 -22.29
CA SER A 307 -7.59 -10.67 -21.10
C SER A 307 -8.64 -10.35 -20.03
N PRO A 308 -9.37 -11.33 -19.48
CA PRO A 308 -10.41 -11.08 -18.50
C PRO A 308 -9.90 -10.34 -17.25
N ILE A 309 -10.66 -9.33 -16.81
CA ILE A 309 -10.44 -8.62 -15.55
C ILE A 309 -11.36 -9.23 -14.50
N SER A 310 -10.80 -10.03 -13.58
CA SER A 310 -11.56 -10.70 -12.52
C SER A 310 -11.40 -9.99 -11.18
N SER A 311 -12.51 -9.79 -10.49
CA SER A 311 -12.53 -9.23 -9.13
C SER A 311 -11.76 -10.00 -8.07
N GLU A 312 -11.42 -11.26 -8.33
CA GLU A 312 -10.66 -12.09 -7.39
C GLU A 312 -9.16 -11.80 -7.44
N THR A 313 -8.66 -11.39 -8.61
CA THR A 313 -7.22 -11.23 -8.88
C THR A 313 -6.86 -9.78 -9.20
N ALA A 314 -7.64 -9.10 -10.03
CA ALA A 314 -7.35 -7.76 -10.56
C ALA A 314 -7.12 -6.71 -9.46
N ALA A 315 -6.30 -5.73 -9.79
CA ALA A 315 -6.01 -4.57 -8.96
C ALA A 315 -5.98 -3.30 -9.82
N ALA A 316 -6.26 -2.15 -9.22
CA ALA A 316 -5.82 -0.90 -9.81
C ALA A 316 -4.28 -0.93 -9.89
N GLY A 317 -3.73 -0.49 -11.00
CA GLY A 317 -2.33 -0.70 -11.35
C GLY A 317 -2.10 -1.82 -12.34
N ASP A 318 -3.08 -2.66 -12.68
CA ASP A 318 -2.87 -3.74 -13.64
C ASP A 318 -2.87 -3.24 -15.08
N ALA A 319 -1.89 -3.68 -15.87
CA ALA A 319 -1.90 -3.48 -17.31
C ALA A 319 -3.08 -4.23 -17.96
N ILE A 320 -3.71 -3.62 -18.94
CA ILE A 320 -4.80 -4.20 -19.72
C ILE A 320 -4.53 -4.04 -21.22
N ILE A 321 -5.08 -4.97 -22.00
CA ILE A 321 -5.03 -4.93 -23.45
C ILE A 321 -6.46 -4.90 -23.97
N GLY A 322 -6.76 -3.88 -24.78
CA GLY A 322 -7.96 -3.79 -25.60
C GLY A 322 -7.65 -4.20 -27.03
N VAL A 323 -8.61 -4.83 -27.71
CA VAL A 323 -8.54 -5.16 -29.13
C VAL A 323 -9.63 -4.38 -29.87
N VAL A 324 -9.26 -3.81 -31.02
CA VAL A 324 -10.18 -3.06 -31.86
C VAL A 324 -11.20 -3.99 -32.51
N GLU A 325 -12.48 -3.67 -32.38
CA GLU A 325 -13.56 -4.53 -32.89
C GLU A 325 -13.87 -4.32 -34.36
N LYS A 326 -13.63 -3.11 -34.88
CA LYS A 326 -13.96 -2.74 -36.26
C LYS A 326 -12.87 -1.86 -36.85
N GLU A 327 -12.52 -2.11 -38.11
CA GLU A 327 -11.63 -1.22 -38.85
C GLU A 327 -12.20 0.19 -38.93
N VAL A 328 -11.34 1.19 -38.74
CA VAL A 328 -11.70 2.59 -38.91
C VAL A 328 -11.02 3.12 -40.16
N ARG A 329 -11.81 3.63 -41.10
CA ARG A 329 -11.35 4.13 -42.41
C ARG A 329 -11.69 5.60 -42.57
N ASN A 330 -10.79 6.35 -43.19
CA ASN A 330 -11.03 7.73 -43.61
C ASN A 330 -10.57 7.92 -45.06
N LYS A 331 -11.47 8.38 -45.93
CA LYS A 331 -11.21 8.58 -47.38
C LYS A 331 -10.51 7.38 -48.05
N GLY A 332 -10.94 6.16 -47.72
CA GLY A 332 -10.40 4.91 -48.26
C GLY A 332 -9.14 4.37 -47.56
N GLN A 333 -8.46 5.17 -46.74
CA GLN A 333 -7.30 4.75 -45.95
C GLN A 333 -7.73 4.08 -44.63
N VAL A 334 -7.16 2.92 -44.31
CA VAL A 334 -7.31 2.28 -43.00
C VAL A 334 -6.47 3.03 -41.97
N LEU A 335 -7.13 3.63 -40.98
CA LEU A 335 -6.50 4.33 -39.87
C LEU A 335 -6.22 3.36 -38.72
N VAL A 336 -7.19 2.51 -38.39
CA VAL A 336 -7.15 1.53 -37.29
C VAL A 336 -7.63 0.17 -37.82
N ARG A 337 -6.92 -0.91 -37.50
CA ARG A 337 -7.22 -2.31 -37.89
C ARG A 337 -7.81 -3.07 -36.72
N THR A 338 -8.53 -4.16 -37.00
CA THR A 338 -9.03 -5.08 -35.96
C THR A 338 -7.93 -5.87 -35.25
N THR A 339 -6.72 -5.91 -35.83
CA THR A 339 -5.53 -6.51 -35.22
C THR A 339 -4.79 -5.54 -34.30
N ASP A 340 -5.13 -4.25 -34.31
CA ASP A 340 -4.47 -3.27 -33.46
C ASP A 340 -4.86 -3.53 -31.99
N ARG A 341 -3.86 -3.38 -31.10
CA ARG A 341 -4.01 -3.54 -29.66
C ARG A 341 -3.89 -2.18 -28.99
N LEU A 342 -4.76 -1.88 -28.05
CA LEU A 342 -4.63 -0.71 -27.19
C LEU A 342 -4.08 -1.16 -25.85
N HIS A 343 -2.93 -0.63 -25.43
CA HIS A 343 -2.37 -0.91 -24.11
C HIS A 343 -2.78 0.19 -23.14
N GLY A 344 -3.11 -0.23 -21.93
CA GLY A 344 -3.70 0.62 -20.92
C GLY A 344 -3.57 0.06 -19.53
N ARG A 345 -4.33 0.63 -18.59
CA ARG A 345 -4.30 0.23 -17.18
C ARG A 345 -5.66 0.34 -16.51
N ILE A 346 -5.86 -0.47 -15.47
CA ILE A 346 -6.90 -0.26 -14.46
C ILE A 346 -6.43 0.84 -13.51
N LEU A 347 -7.16 1.94 -13.41
CA LEU A 347 -6.83 3.08 -12.54
C LEU A 347 -7.64 3.08 -11.24
N ARG A 348 -8.81 2.43 -11.22
CA ARG A 348 -9.61 2.16 -10.02
C ARG A 348 -10.30 0.82 -10.14
N PHE A 349 -10.36 0.07 -9.05
CA PHE A 349 -11.02 -1.24 -9.01
C PHE A 349 -11.55 -1.51 -7.60
N GLU A 350 -12.73 -0.97 -7.32
CA GLU A 350 -13.25 -0.83 -5.96
C GLU A 350 -14.61 -1.51 -5.83
N GLN A 351 -14.88 -2.07 -4.66
CA GLN A 351 -16.18 -2.61 -4.29
C GLN A 351 -16.76 -1.84 -3.10
N PHE A 352 -17.91 -1.21 -3.33
CA PHE A 352 -18.78 -0.68 -2.29
C PHE A 352 -19.72 -1.80 -1.86
N LEU A 353 -19.84 -2.04 -0.56
CA LEU A 353 -20.66 -3.12 0.01
C LEU A 353 -21.98 -2.61 0.60
N GLN A 354 -22.15 -1.29 0.68
CA GLN A 354 -23.31 -0.60 1.25
C GLN A 354 -23.64 0.68 0.44
N PRO A 355 -24.93 1.06 0.33
CA PRO A 355 -26.12 0.32 0.80
C PRO A 355 -26.41 -0.93 -0.05
N GLU A 356 -26.09 -0.91 -1.34
CA GLU A 356 -26.11 -2.06 -2.23
C GLU A 356 -24.68 -2.36 -2.70
N THR A 357 -24.40 -3.61 -3.06
CA THR A 357 -23.06 -3.96 -3.56
C THR A 357 -22.86 -3.38 -4.94
N GLN A 358 -21.80 -2.60 -5.13
CA GLN A 358 -21.45 -2.01 -6.41
C GLN A 358 -19.95 -2.13 -6.66
N TRP A 359 -19.58 -2.33 -7.92
CA TRP A 359 -18.19 -2.24 -8.36
C TRP A 359 -17.98 -0.98 -9.18
N LEU A 360 -16.88 -0.29 -8.90
CA LEU A 360 -16.34 0.77 -9.72
C LEU A 360 -15.08 0.27 -10.41
N VAL A 361 -15.07 0.39 -11.73
CA VAL A 361 -13.90 0.09 -12.56
C VAL A 361 -13.57 1.32 -13.39
N ALA A 362 -12.38 1.88 -13.22
CA ALA A 362 -11.85 2.90 -14.11
C ALA A 362 -10.70 2.32 -14.91
N VAL A 363 -10.75 2.47 -16.24
CA VAL A 363 -9.67 2.04 -17.14
C VAL A 363 -9.25 3.19 -18.04
N ARG A 364 -8.01 3.18 -18.49
CA ARG A 364 -7.47 4.13 -19.47
C ARG A 364 -6.59 3.39 -20.45
N PHE A 365 -6.61 3.79 -21.72
CA PHE A 365 -5.65 3.36 -22.73
C PHE A 365 -4.67 4.51 -23.01
N ASP A 366 -3.41 4.16 -23.26
CA ASP A 366 -2.30 5.12 -23.39
C ASP A 366 -1.52 4.93 -24.70
N THR A 367 -1.58 3.74 -25.31
CA THR A 367 -0.90 3.47 -26.58
C THR A 367 -1.78 2.64 -27.52
N ILE A 368 -1.45 2.69 -28.81
CA ILE A 368 -1.87 1.71 -29.81
C ILE A 368 -0.65 0.98 -30.34
N GLU A 369 -0.75 -0.34 -30.47
CA GLU A 369 0.27 -1.23 -31.01
C GLU A 369 -0.25 -1.87 -32.30
N ARG A 370 0.61 -1.86 -33.33
CA ARG A 370 0.37 -2.55 -34.60
C ARG A 370 1.68 -3.19 -35.06
N ASP A 371 1.63 -4.49 -35.30
CA ASP A 371 2.74 -5.30 -35.83
C ASP A 371 4.03 -5.14 -34.97
N GLY A 372 3.85 -4.97 -33.66
CA GLY A 372 4.88 -4.72 -32.66
C GLY A 372 5.55 -3.35 -32.76
N VAL A 373 4.86 -2.34 -33.29
CA VAL A 373 5.22 -0.92 -33.21
C VAL A 373 4.21 -0.25 -32.30
N GLU A 374 4.67 0.35 -31.20
CA GLU A 374 3.81 1.12 -30.30
C GLU A 374 3.82 2.61 -30.66
N GLN A 375 2.65 3.24 -30.58
CA GLN A 375 2.48 4.67 -30.69
C GLN A 375 1.67 5.18 -29.49
N ARG A 376 2.23 6.14 -28.75
CA ARG A 376 1.53 6.81 -27.66
C ARG A 376 0.40 7.67 -28.20
N MET A 377 -0.78 7.58 -27.60
CA MET A 377 -1.96 8.35 -27.99
C MET A 377 -2.78 8.73 -26.77
N THR A 378 -3.47 9.86 -26.86
CA THR A 378 -4.47 10.23 -25.84
C THR A 378 -5.84 9.79 -26.31
N PHE A 379 -6.52 9.02 -25.47
CA PHE A 379 -7.90 8.60 -25.71
C PHE A 379 -8.83 9.28 -24.71
N ALA A 380 -10.03 9.61 -25.15
CA ALA A 380 -11.13 10.01 -24.28
C ALA A 380 -12.26 8.98 -24.39
N PRO A 381 -12.88 8.60 -23.26
CA PRO A 381 -14.03 7.71 -23.30
C PRO A 381 -15.21 8.43 -23.97
N LEU A 382 -15.87 7.73 -24.89
CA LEU A 382 -17.20 8.09 -25.42
C LEU A 382 -18.31 7.27 -24.74
N ASP A 383 -17.93 6.18 -24.08
CA ASP A 383 -18.80 5.26 -23.36
C ASP A 383 -18.30 5.12 -21.92
N ASP A 384 -19.12 5.55 -20.97
CA ASP A 384 -18.90 5.46 -19.53
C ASP A 384 -20.25 5.42 -18.77
N GLY A 385 -20.21 5.10 -17.47
CA GLY A 385 -21.38 5.10 -16.59
C GLY A 385 -21.88 3.71 -16.17
N ASP A 386 -23.16 3.64 -15.82
CA ASP A 386 -23.80 2.45 -15.27
C ASP A 386 -23.96 1.35 -16.32
N ARG A 387 -23.42 0.16 -16.06
CA ARG A 387 -23.52 -1.00 -16.97
C ARG A 387 -24.72 -1.89 -16.64
N ASN A 388 -25.03 -2.06 -15.36
CA ASN A 388 -26.17 -2.84 -14.87
C ASN A 388 -26.84 -2.05 -13.74
N PRO A 389 -27.62 -1.00 -14.04
CA PRO A 389 -28.30 -0.24 -13.00
C PRO A 389 -29.33 -1.14 -12.30
N PRO A 390 -29.54 -0.99 -10.97
CA PRO A 390 -30.60 -1.73 -10.29
C PRO A 390 -31.95 -1.35 -10.92
N PRO A 391 -32.93 -2.27 -10.96
CA PRO A 391 -34.27 -1.93 -11.42
C PRO A 391 -34.78 -0.76 -10.57
N VAL A 392 -35.26 0.31 -11.23
CA VAL A 392 -35.75 1.52 -10.56
C VAL A 392 -36.82 1.12 -9.56
N ARG A 393 -36.45 1.02 -8.27
CA ARG A 393 -37.43 0.80 -7.21
C ARG A 393 -38.28 2.06 -7.16
N ARG A 394 -39.54 1.95 -7.56
CA ARG A 394 -40.54 3.03 -7.55
C ARG A 394 -40.89 3.57 -6.15
N ILE A 395 -40.13 3.22 -5.11
CA ILE A 395 -40.44 3.53 -3.73
C ILE A 395 -39.16 3.87 -2.96
N THR A 396 -38.84 5.16 -2.95
CA THR A 396 -38.41 5.88 -1.74
C THR A 396 -38.80 7.35 -1.93
N ARG A 397 -39.80 7.83 -1.18
CA ARG A 397 -39.96 9.26 -0.91
C ARG A 397 -38.78 9.67 -0.04
N GLY A 398 -37.70 10.12 -0.68
CA GLY A 398 -36.49 10.62 -0.06
C GLY A 398 -35.55 11.10 -1.16
N PRO A 399 -34.67 12.08 -0.88
CA PRO A 399 -33.63 12.44 -1.83
C PRO A 399 -32.84 11.18 -2.18
N ALA A 400 -32.56 10.96 -3.46
CA ALA A 400 -31.58 9.95 -3.85
C ALA A 400 -30.30 10.22 -3.05
N PRO A 401 -29.64 9.18 -2.48
CA PRO A 401 -28.33 9.38 -1.89
C PRO A 401 -27.47 10.11 -2.92
N PRO A 402 -26.75 11.18 -2.54
CA PRO A 402 -25.93 11.90 -3.48
C PRO A 402 -25.00 10.89 -4.17
N PRO A 403 -24.80 10.99 -5.50
CA PRO A 403 -23.82 10.16 -6.16
C PRO A 403 -22.52 10.30 -5.38
N VAL A 404 -21.88 9.18 -5.03
CA VAL A 404 -20.53 9.21 -4.48
C VAL A 404 -19.74 10.15 -5.39
N GLN A 405 -19.14 11.21 -4.85
CA GLN A 405 -18.29 12.09 -5.64
C GLN A 405 -17.06 11.27 -6.02
N LEU A 406 -17.19 10.53 -7.10
CA LEU A 406 -16.17 9.64 -7.59
C LEU A 406 -15.11 10.51 -8.25
N GLN A 407 -13.95 10.64 -7.62
CA GLN A 407 -12.79 11.24 -8.27
C GLN A 407 -12.51 10.45 -9.55
N ARG A 408 -12.69 11.11 -10.70
CA ARG A 408 -12.53 10.50 -12.02
C ARG A 408 -11.07 10.64 -12.44
N PRO A 409 -10.33 9.54 -12.64
CA PRO A 409 -8.97 9.64 -13.15
C PRO A 409 -9.01 10.29 -14.55
N LYS A 410 -8.07 11.21 -14.82
CA LYS A 410 -8.01 11.94 -16.09
C LYS A 410 -7.86 10.96 -17.27
N GLY A 411 -8.71 11.11 -18.29
CA GLY A 411 -8.71 10.28 -19.50
C GLY A 411 -9.28 8.87 -19.31
N ALA A 412 -9.83 8.54 -18.13
CA ALA A 412 -10.36 7.21 -17.85
C ALA A 412 -11.84 7.08 -18.18
N GLY A 413 -12.22 5.94 -18.75
CA GLY A 413 -13.61 5.48 -18.77
C GLY A 413 -13.96 4.86 -17.42
N VAL A 414 -15.06 5.31 -16.80
CA VAL A 414 -15.48 4.88 -15.47
C VAL A 414 -16.79 4.11 -15.58
N PHE A 415 -16.80 2.87 -15.10
CA PHE A 415 -17.89 1.92 -15.23
C PHE A 415 -18.40 1.49 -13.85
N LEU A 416 -19.71 1.52 -13.68
CA LEU A 416 -20.37 1.12 -12.43
C LEU A 416 -21.22 -0.14 -12.67
N PHE A 417 -21.05 -1.15 -11.83
CA PHE A 417 -21.77 -2.43 -11.90
C PHE A 417 -22.51 -2.68 -10.60
N SER A 418 -23.85 -2.74 -10.64
CA SER A 418 -24.67 -2.92 -9.43
C SER A 418 -25.07 -4.39 -9.24
N ASN A 419 -24.99 -4.85 -7.99
CA ASN A 419 -25.35 -6.18 -7.50
C ASN A 419 -24.50 -7.41 -7.90
N PRO A 420 -23.28 -7.32 -8.50
CA PRO A 420 -22.44 -8.50 -8.60
C PRO A 420 -21.58 -8.67 -7.34
N SER A 421 -21.70 -9.84 -6.69
CA SER A 421 -20.78 -10.24 -5.61
C SER A 421 -19.35 -10.46 -6.13
N LYS A 422 -19.24 -11.00 -7.35
CA LYS A 422 -18.01 -11.12 -8.14
C LYS A 422 -18.22 -10.46 -9.51
N LEU A 423 -17.26 -9.65 -9.94
CA LEU A 423 -17.21 -9.05 -11.27
C LEU A 423 -16.16 -9.75 -12.13
N VAL A 424 -16.50 -10.04 -13.39
CA VAL A 424 -15.57 -10.45 -14.43
C VAL A 424 -15.88 -9.63 -15.69
N LEU A 425 -14.92 -8.83 -16.15
CA LEU A 425 -14.99 -8.17 -17.46
C LEU A 425 -14.25 -9.03 -18.46
N ASP A 426 -14.98 -9.72 -19.32
CA ASP A 426 -14.43 -10.60 -20.34
C ASP A 426 -14.58 -9.98 -21.75
N LYS A 427 -14.50 -10.81 -22.78
CA LYS A 427 -14.71 -10.40 -24.17
C LYS A 427 -16.11 -9.83 -24.47
N ASN A 428 -17.08 -9.92 -23.56
CA ASN A 428 -18.38 -9.28 -23.74
C ASN A 428 -18.42 -7.86 -23.17
N PHE A 429 -17.34 -7.41 -22.53
CA PHE A 429 -17.16 -6.02 -22.14
C PHE A 429 -16.60 -5.22 -23.31
N HIS A 430 -17.38 -4.26 -23.79
CA HIS A 430 -17.05 -3.35 -24.87
C HIS A 430 -17.03 -1.91 -24.35
N SER A 431 -16.24 -1.05 -24.97
CA SER A 431 -16.19 0.38 -24.68
C SER A 431 -15.86 1.17 -25.95
N GLU A 432 -16.33 2.41 -26.03
CA GLU A 432 -16.05 3.32 -27.14
C GLU A 432 -15.16 4.47 -26.70
N TRP A 433 -14.19 4.79 -27.55
CA TRP A 433 -13.14 5.78 -27.29
C TRP A 433 -12.96 6.69 -28.49
N GLU A 434 -12.42 7.87 -28.24
CA GLU A 434 -12.06 8.86 -29.25
C GLU A 434 -10.61 9.30 -29.09
N THR A 435 -9.84 9.36 -30.17
CA THR A 435 -8.49 9.95 -30.14
C THR A 435 -8.54 11.47 -29.95
N ARG A 436 -7.58 12.02 -29.20
CA ARG A 436 -7.47 13.47 -28.93
C ARG A 436 -6.40 14.15 -29.77
#